data_AF-A0A1G1YQJ9-F1
#
_entry.id   AF-A0A1G1YQJ9-F1
#
_cell.length_a   1.000
_cell.length_b   1.000
_cell.length_c   1.000
_cell.angle_alpha   90.00
_cell.angle_beta   90.00
_cell.angle_gamma   90.00
#
_symmetry.space_group_name_H-M   'P 1'
#
loop_
_entity.id
_entity.type
_entity.pdbx_description
1 polymer ?
#
loop_
_entity_poly.entity_id
_entity_poly.type
_entity_poly.pdbx_seq_one_letter_code
_entity_poly.pdbx_strand_id
1 'polypeptide(L)'
;MADAKVFLVHGWDGSPANNWFPWLKRELEQRGFLVSAPAMPHPRMPTIEDWVSHLSATVGKPDENTYLIGHSMGCQAIARYLERLPARATVGGAVFVAGFLKRLTNIGDSPEEKAVEREWLQTPLDLKKVKNHLSQSVAIFSDDDPWVPLDNQNDFKDELGSSIIIEHAKRHFSNEAGIKELPAALDAVLTMTRDRSQD
;
A
#
# COMPACT_ATOMS: atom_id res chain seq x y z
N MET A 1 -7.77 -20.02 -8.95
CA MET A 1 -6.81 -18.93 -8.72
C MET A 1 -6.33 -18.23 -9.99
N ALA A 2 -6.76 -18.64 -11.20
CA ALA A 2 -6.15 -18.21 -12.47
C ALA A 2 -6.35 -16.73 -12.88
N ASP A 3 -7.00 -15.89 -12.08
CA ASP A 3 -7.37 -14.51 -12.45
C ASP A 3 -7.11 -13.47 -11.34
N ALA A 4 -6.40 -13.82 -10.27
CA ALA A 4 -6.10 -12.87 -9.20
C ALA A 4 -5.08 -11.81 -9.67
N LYS A 5 -5.49 -10.55 -9.64
CA LYS A 5 -4.70 -9.39 -10.06
C LYS A 5 -4.10 -8.71 -8.84
N VAL A 6 -2.79 -8.48 -8.84
CA VAL A 6 -2.09 -7.79 -7.76
C VAL A 6 -1.44 -6.52 -8.29
N PHE A 7 -1.67 -5.38 -7.63
CA PHE A 7 -1.06 -4.11 -7.98
C PHE A 7 -0.11 -3.65 -6.87
N LEU A 8 1.17 -3.47 -7.21
CA LEU A 8 2.21 -3.00 -6.30
C LEU A 8 2.43 -1.49 -6.49
N VAL A 9 2.18 -0.69 -5.45
CA VAL A 9 2.27 0.78 -5.49
C VAL A 9 3.41 1.24 -4.59
N HIS A 10 4.46 1.80 -5.20
CA HIS A 10 5.68 2.20 -4.49
C HIS A 10 5.49 3.50 -3.69
N GLY A 11 6.45 3.80 -2.81
CA GLY A 11 6.48 5.02 -2.01
C GLY A 11 7.07 6.23 -2.74
N TRP A 12 7.15 7.36 -2.01
CA TRP A 12 7.79 8.61 -2.45
C TRP A 12 9.22 8.34 -2.92
N ASP A 13 9.57 8.90 -4.08
CA ASP A 13 10.86 8.76 -4.77
C ASP A 13 11.23 7.30 -5.09
N GLY A 14 10.24 6.41 -5.01
CA GLY A 14 10.35 5.01 -5.35
C GLY A 14 10.12 4.73 -6.83
N SER A 15 10.25 3.46 -7.16
CA SER A 15 9.90 2.91 -8.47
C SER A 15 9.54 1.42 -8.34
N PRO A 16 8.98 0.79 -9.39
CA PRO A 16 8.72 -0.65 -9.41
C PRO A 16 9.96 -1.54 -9.20
N ALA A 17 11.16 -1.00 -9.42
CA ALA A 17 12.43 -1.72 -9.27
C ALA A 17 13.03 -1.63 -7.85
N ASN A 18 12.44 -0.84 -6.95
CA ASN A 18 12.97 -0.62 -5.60
C ASN A 18 12.55 -1.72 -4.61
N ASN A 19 13.33 -1.83 -3.54
CA ASN A 19 13.01 -2.61 -2.34
C ASN A 19 12.71 -4.07 -2.66
N TRP A 20 11.67 -4.61 -2.04
CA TRP A 20 11.18 -5.98 -2.19
C TRP A 20 10.18 -6.16 -3.33
N PHE A 21 9.89 -5.11 -4.13
CA PHE A 21 8.90 -5.18 -5.20
C PHE A 21 9.27 -6.19 -6.29
N PRO A 22 10.51 -6.23 -6.81
CA PRO A 22 10.91 -7.24 -7.81
C PRO A 22 10.78 -8.66 -7.29
N TRP A 23 11.16 -8.89 -6.02
CA TRP A 23 11.04 -10.19 -5.38
C TRP A 23 9.58 -10.61 -5.24
N LEU A 24 8.73 -9.73 -4.68
CA LEU A 24 7.33 -10.05 -4.44
C LEU A 24 6.58 -10.29 -5.75
N LYS A 25 6.83 -9.47 -6.77
CA LYS A 25 6.28 -9.65 -8.12
C LYS A 25 6.59 -11.04 -8.66
N ARG A 26 7.87 -11.44 -8.62
CA ARG A 26 8.30 -12.77 -9.08
C ARG A 26 7.64 -13.89 -8.30
N GLU A 27 7.60 -13.82 -6.98
CA GLU A 27 6.99 -14.86 -6.14
C GLU A 27 5.49 -15.04 -6.42
N LEU A 28 4.76 -13.94 -6.59
CA LEU A 28 3.34 -13.96 -6.92
C LEU A 28 3.10 -14.49 -8.35
N GLU A 29 3.87 -14.04 -9.34
CA GLU A 29 3.74 -14.53 -10.72
C GLU A 29 4.00 -16.04 -10.83
N GLN A 30 5.01 -16.56 -10.12
CA GLN A 30 5.28 -18.00 -10.05
C GLN A 30 4.12 -18.82 -9.46
N ARG A 31 3.24 -18.17 -8.71
CA ARG A 31 2.03 -18.77 -8.09
C ARG A 31 0.76 -18.51 -8.91
N GLY A 32 0.89 -17.95 -10.11
CA GLY A 32 -0.21 -17.75 -11.05
C GLY A 32 -0.99 -16.44 -10.90
N PHE A 33 -0.47 -15.48 -10.13
CA PHE A 33 -1.06 -14.14 -10.04
C PHE A 33 -0.69 -13.29 -11.24
N LEU A 34 -1.61 -12.42 -11.67
CA LEU A 34 -1.35 -11.37 -12.63
C LEU A 34 -0.86 -10.12 -11.89
N VAL A 35 0.44 -9.85 -11.92
CA VAL A 35 1.03 -8.76 -11.11
C VAL A 35 1.38 -7.55 -11.96
N SER A 36 0.90 -6.37 -11.57
CA SER A 36 1.32 -5.09 -12.11
C SER A 36 2.03 -4.27 -11.04
N ALA A 37 3.12 -3.60 -11.42
CA ALA A 37 3.84 -2.67 -10.57
C ALA A 37 4.03 -1.37 -11.37
N PRO A 38 3.04 -0.47 -11.40
CA PRO A 38 3.12 0.76 -12.18
C PRO A 38 4.22 1.67 -11.66
N ALA A 39 4.93 2.34 -12.57
CA ALA A 39 5.76 3.49 -12.22
C ALA A 39 4.84 4.70 -12.02
N MET A 40 4.71 5.13 -10.76
CA MET A 40 3.85 6.26 -10.41
C MET A 40 4.45 7.56 -10.96
N PRO A 41 3.61 8.50 -11.43
CA PRO A 41 4.08 9.73 -12.05
C PRO A 41 4.78 10.64 -11.04
N HIS A 42 5.81 11.36 -11.51
CA HIS A 42 6.51 12.39 -10.75
C HIS A 42 6.91 11.98 -9.32
N PRO A 43 7.61 10.84 -9.11
CA PRO A 43 7.73 10.24 -7.79
C PRO A 43 8.47 11.11 -6.77
N ARG A 44 9.27 12.09 -7.20
CA ARG A 44 9.94 13.09 -6.33
C ARG A 44 9.01 14.19 -5.82
N MET A 45 7.97 14.51 -6.57
CA MET A 45 6.96 15.50 -6.22
C MET A 45 5.56 14.92 -6.46
N PRO A 46 5.19 13.88 -5.69
CA PRO A 46 3.95 13.17 -5.92
C PRO A 46 2.76 14.03 -5.48
N THR A 47 1.76 14.15 -6.35
CA THR A 47 0.47 14.75 -5.98
C THR A 47 -0.56 13.64 -5.79
N ILE A 48 -1.54 13.88 -4.93
CA ILE A 48 -2.65 12.95 -4.72
C ILE A 48 -3.37 12.70 -6.04
N GLU A 49 -3.63 13.76 -6.81
CA GLU A 49 -4.42 13.65 -8.03
C GLU A 49 -3.73 12.80 -9.09
N ASP A 50 -2.45 13.06 -9.38
CA ASP A 50 -1.71 12.31 -10.41
C ASP A 50 -1.61 10.84 -10.04
N TRP A 51 -1.33 10.54 -8.76
CA TRP A 51 -1.16 9.17 -8.30
C TRP A 51 -2.47 8.39 -8.28
N VAL A 52 -3.53 8.99 -7.76
CA VAL A 52 -4.83 8.31 -7.68
C VAL A 52 -5.43 8.11 -9.07
N SER A 53 -5.31 9.09 -9.97
CA SER A 53 -5.79 8.97 -11.35
C SER A 53 -4.97 7.94 -12.15
N HIS A 54 -3.64 7.90 -11.97
CA HIS A 54 -2.79 6.88 -12.59
C HIS A 54 -3.11 5.47 -12.07
N LEU A 55 -3.29 5.32 -10.76
CA LEU A 55 -3.67 4.04 -10.15
C LEU A 55 -5.04 3.59 -10.63
N SER A 56 -6.02 4.50 -10.69
CA SER A 56 -7.37 4.20 -11.21
C SER A 56 -7.34 3.72 -12.65
N ALA A 57 -6.57 4.38 -13.53
CA ALA A 57 -6.41 3.95 -14.92
C ALA A 57 -5.70 2.58 -15.02
N THR A 58 -4.72 2.32 -14.15
CA THR A 58 -3.95 1.07 -14.13
C THR A 58 -4.80 -0.11 -13.65
N VAL A 59 -5.58 0.08 -12.59
CA VAL A 59 -6.45 -0.97 -12.02
C VAL A 59 -7.69 -1.19 -12.88
N GLY A 60 -8.21 -0.14 -13.51
CA GLY A 60 -9.43 -0.19 -14.30
C GLY A 60 -10.64 -0.45 -13.42
N LYS A 61 -11.40 -1.52 -13.70
CA LYS A 61 -12.55 -1.93 -12.88
C LYS A 61 -12.10 -2.98 -11.85
N PRO A 62 -11.98 -2.63 -10.56
CA PRO A 62 -11.66 -3.59 -9.53
C PRO A 62 -12.83 -4.56 -9.30
N ASP A 63 -12.47 -5.70 -8.74
CA ASP A 63 -13.36 -6.79 -8.34
C ASP A 63 -12.75 -7.53 -7.14
N GLU A 64 -13.44 -8.56 -6.68
CA GLU A 64 -13.07 -9.40 -5.54
C GLU A 64 -11.77 -10.20 -5.78
N ASN A 65 -11.26 -10.23 -7.01
CA ASN A 65 -9.98 -10.84 -7.39
C ASN A 65 -8.86 -9.79 -7.53
N THR A 66 -9.12 -8.54 -7.18
CA THR A 66 -8.15 -7.45 -7.23
C THR A 66 -7.54 -7.22 -5.85
N TYR A 67 -6.21 -7.24 -5.78
CA TYR A 67 -5.45 -7.05 -4.54
C TYR A 67 -4.46 -5.90 -4.70
N LEU A 68 -4.36 -5.06 -3.68
CA LEU A 68 -3.55 -3.84 -3.71
C LEU A 68 -2.46 -3.92 -2.64
N ILE A 69 -1.23 -3.62 -2.99
CA ILE A 69 -0.09 -3.67 -2.06
C ILE A 69 0.63 -2.35 -2.15
N GLY A 70 0.59 -1.58 -1.06
CA GLY A 70 1.24 -0.29 -0.96
C GLY A 70 2.49 -0.36 -0.11
N HIS A 71 3.50 0.43 -0.46
CA HIS A 71 4.60 0.77 0.44
C HIS A 71 4.60 2.26 0.72
N SER A 72 4.66 2.64 2.00
CA SER A 72 4.75 4.03 2.43
C SER A 72 3.63 4.89 1.82
N MET A 73 3.96 5.91 1.02
CA MET A 73 2.98 6.74 0.30
C MET A 73 2.07 5.95 -0.65
N GLY A 74 2.51 4.80 -1.16
CA GLY A 74 1.66 3.91 -1.95
C GLY A 74 0.45 3.40 -1.16
N CYS A 75 0.56 3.27 0.17
CA CYS A 75 -0.57 2.94 1.05
C CYS A 75 -1.65 4.03 1.05
N GLN A 76 -1.22 5.30 1.15
CA GLN A 76 -2.11 6.45 1.05
C GLN A 76 -2.76 6.56 -0.33
N ALA A 77 -1.99 6.33 -1.40
CA ALA A 77 -2.52 6.34 -2.75
C ALA A 77 -3.60 5.27 -2.96
N ILE A 78 -3.39 4.07 -2.41
CA ILE A 78 -4.41 3.00 -2.41
C ILE A 78 -5.64 3.42 -1.60
N ALA A 79 -5.47 3.94 -0.39
CA ALA A 79 -6.60 4.38 0.44
C ALA A 79 -7.44 5.44 -0.28
N ARG A 80 -6.80 6.45 -0.89
CA ARG A 80 -7.47 7.49 -1.66
C ARG A 80 -8.11 6.98 -2.95
N TYR A 81 -7.49 6.01 -3.62
CA TYR A 81 -8.12 5.32 -4.74
C TYR A 81 -9.40 4.61 -4.31
N LEU A 82 -9.37 3.85 -3.21
CA LEU A 82 -10.53 3.16 -2.67
C LEU A 82 -11.64 4.13 -2.28
N GLU A 83 -11.31 5.27 -1.66
CA GLU A 83 -12.29 6.33 -1.33
C GLU A 83 -13.08 6.82 -2.56
N ARG A 84 -12.45 6.87 -3.74
CA ARG A 84 -13.06 7.34 -4.99
C ARG A 84 -13.87 6.28 -5.72
N LEU A 85 -13.87 5.03 -5.25
CA LEU A 85 -14.61 3.96 -5.91
C LEU A 85 -16.14 4.14 -5.78
N PRO A 86 -16.92 3.67 -6.76
CA PRO A 86 -18.36 3.59 -6.61
C PRO A 86 -18.75 2.71 -5.43
N ALA A 87 -19.80 3.08 -4.69
CA ALA A 87 -20.19 2.44 -3.42
C ALA A 87 -20.38 0.91 -3.43
N ARG A 88 -20.55 0.28 -4.60
CA ARG A 88 -20.72 -1.18 -4.75
C ARG A 88 -19.45 -1.90 -5.25
N ALA A 89 -18.42 -1.17 -5.64
CA ALA A 89 -17.15 -1.78 -6.03
C ALA A 89 -16.41 -2.26 -4.79
N THR A 90 -15.70 -3.38 -4.89
CA THR A 90 -14.89 -3.95 -3.81
C THR A 90 -13.58 -4.45 -4.39
N VAL A 91 -12.59 -4.61 -3.52
CA VAL A 91 -11.34 -5.31 -3.82
C VAL A 91 -11.26 -6.54 -2.92
N GLY A 92 -10.58 -7.58 -3.38
CA GLY A 92 -10.31 -8.79 -2.60
C GLY A 92 -9.52 -8.50 -1.33
N GLY A 93 -8.64 -7.49 -1.36
CA GLY A 93 -8.03 -6.96 -0.16
C GLY A 93 -6.85 -6.01 -0.43
N ALA A 94 -6.30 -5.47 0.66
CA ALA A 94 -5.11 -4.62 0.60
C ALA A 94 -4.07 -4.97 1.67
N VAL A 95 -2.79 -4.86 1.30
CA VAL A 95 -1.65 -4.96 2.20
C VAL A 95 -0.94 -3.60 2.25
N PHE A 96 -0.86 -3.01 3.42
CA PHE A 96 -0.27 -1.70 3.67
C PHE A 96 1.08 -1.83 4.40
N VAL A 97 2.20 -1.69 3.70
CA VAL A 97 3.54 -1.81 4.28
C VAL A 97 4.08 -0.42 4.62
N ALA A 98 4.43 -0.20 5.89
CA ALA A 98 4.88 1.08 6.43
C ALA A 98 3.95 2.25 6.01
N GLY A 99 2.63 2.02 6.02
CA GLY A 99 1.66 3.04 5.65
C GLY A 99 1.49 4.10 6.74
N PHE A 100 1.15 5.32 6.35
CA PHE A 100 0.85 6.40 7.28
C PHE A 100 -0.52 7.01 6.98
N LEU A 101 -1.32 7.26 8.01
CA LEU A 101 -2.58 8.01 7.93
C LEU A 101 -2.61 9.19 8.89
N LYS A 102 -1.67 9.21 9.85
CA LYS A 102 -1.67 10.14 10.98
C LYS A 102 -0.56 11.17 10.88
N ARG A 103 0.67 10.69 10.74
CA ARG A 103 1.87 11.53 10.77
C ARG A 103 3.08 10.83 10.18
N LEU A 104 4.01 11.64 9.73
CA LEU A 104 5.37 11.26 9.42
C LEU A 104 6.32 11.96 10.42
N THR A 105 7.55 11.47 10.51
CA THR A 105 8.64 12.09 11.26
C THR A 105 9.91 12.11 10.44
N ASN A 106 10.88 12.96 10.80
CA ASN A 106 12.19 13.01 10.15
C ASN A 106 12.10 13.18 8.63
N ILE A 107 11.01 13.82 8.15
CA ILE A 107 10.91 14.31 6.79
C ILE A 107 11.83 15.53 6.67
N GLY A 108 12.50 15.66 5.53
CA GLY A 108 13.43 16.75 5.30
C GLY A 108 12.77 18.13 5.42
N ASP A 109 13.60 19.15 5.62
CA ASP A 109 13.16 20.50 5.95
C ASP A 109 12.90 21.39 4.73
N SER A 110 13.09 20.88 3.51
CA SER A 110 12.94 21.66 2.29
C SER A 110 11.47 22.10 2.07
N PRO A 111 11.24 23.24 1.41
CA PRO A 111 9.89 23.67 1.05
C PRO A 111 9.14 22.64 0.22
N GLU A 112 9.81 21.94 -0.69
CA GLU A 112 9.20 20.90 -1.52
C GLU A 112 8.73 19.70 -0.70
N GLU A 113 9.57 19.17 0.19
CA GLU A 113 9.22 18.03 1.04
C GLU A 113 8.04 18.37 1.97
N LYS A 114 8.08 19.56 2.59
CA LYS A 114 6.98 20.03 3.45
C LYS A 114 5.69 20.26 2.68
N ALA A 115 5.76 20.62 1.39
CA ALA A 115 4.57 20.77 0.56
C ALA A 115 3.92 19.41 0.28
N VAL A 116 4.72 18.41 -0.09
CA VAL A 116 4.24 17.04 -0.31
C VAL A 116 3.69 16.45 0.99
N GLU A 117 4.44 16.48 2.08
CA GLU A 117 3.96 15.97 3.38
C GLU A 117 2.60 16.59 3.76
N ARG A 118 2.49 17.91 3.62
CA ARG A 118 1.25 18.65 3.92
C ARG A 118 0.09 18.20 3.03
N GLU A 119 0.30 18.09 1.73
CA GLU A 119 -0.75 17.65 0.81
C GLU A 119 -1.28 16.27 1.23
N TRP A 120 -0.38 15.31 1.48
CA TRP A 120 -0.76 13.92 1.74
C TRP A 120 -1.36 13.70 3.14
N LEU A 121 -0.91 14.44 4.15
CA LEU A 121 -1.42 14.34 5.53
C LEU A 121 -2.61 15.24 5.85
N GLN A 122 -2.71 16.43 5.24
CA GLN A 122 -3.74 17.41 5.61
C GLN A 122 -4.95 17.41 4.67
N THR A 123 -4.84 16.79 3.49
CA THR A 123 -6.02 16.57 2.64
C THR A 123 -6.93 15.53 3.31
N PRO A 124 -8.22 15.84 3.56
CA PRO A 124 -9.13 14.89 4.19
C PRO A 124 -9.20 13.55 3.44
N LEU A 125 -9.44 12.48 4.18
CA LEU A 125 -9.62 11.11 3.67
C LEU A 125 -10.72 10.43 4.49
N ASP A 126 -11.79 10.01 3.82
CA ASP A 126 -12.92 9.30 4.41
C ASP A 126 -12.60 7.80 4.56
N LEU A 127 -11.93 7.46 5.67
CA LEU A 127 -11.50 6.09 5.98
C LEU A 127 -12.68 5.11 6.10
N LYS A 128 -13.89 5.60 6.40
CA LYS A 128 -15.09 4.76 6.42
C LYS A 128 -15.45 4.30 5.01
N LYS A 129 -15.36 5.18 4.00
CA LYS A 129 -15.51 4.76 2.60
C LYS A 129 -14.43 3.76 2.20
N VAL A 130 -13.17 4.05 2.53
CA VAL A 130 -12.04 3.14 2.24
C VAL A 130 -12.32 1.74 2.79
N LYS A 131 -12.72 1.64 4.07
CA LYS A 131 -13.05 0.37 4.73
C LYS A 131 -14.14 -0.39 4.00
N ASN A 132 -15.19 0.27 3.53
CA ASN A 132 -16.32 -0.38 2.86
C ASN A 132 -15.94 -1.06 1.53
N HIS A 133 -14.79 -0.71 0.94
CA HIS A 133 -14.29 -1.32 -0.29
C HIS A 133 -13.32 -2.49 -0.04
N LEU A 134 -12.89 -2.71 1.21
CA LEU A 134 -11.92 -3.73 1.58
C LEU A 134 -12.62 -4.98 2.13
N SER A 135 -12.53 -6.09 1.40
CA SER A 135 -12.94 -7.40 1.95
C SER A 135 -11.97 -7.89 3.03
N GLN A 136 -10.67 -7.71 2.81
CA GLN A 136 -9.62 -8.03 3.77
C GLN A 136 -8.55 -6.93 3.79
N SER A 137 -7.96 -6.68 4.97
CA SER A 137 -6.94 -5.66 5.14
C SER A 137 -5.85 -6.13 6.10
N VAL A 138 -4.59 -5.95 5.71
CA VAL A 138 -3.41 -6.21 6.53
C VAL A 138 -2.50 -4.99 6.48
N ALA A 139 -1.94 -4.60 7.62
CA ALA A 139 -0.91 -3.56 7.67
C ALA A 139 0.35 -4.08 8.37
N ILE A 140 1.51 -3.80 7.78
CA ILE A 140 2.82 -4.30 8.19
C ILE A 140 3.69 -3.10 8.57
N PHE A 141 4.21 -3.08 9.79
CA PHE A 141 5.05 -2.00 10.32
C PHE A 141 6.39 -2.52 10.82
N SER A 142 7.40 -1.66 10.87
CA SER A 142 8.66 -1.92 11.57
C SER A 142 8.67 -1.15 12.89
N ASP A 143 9.23 -1.75 13.94
CA ASP A 143 9.35 -1.09 15.26
C ASP A 143 10.43 0.00 15.32
N ASP A 144 11.31 0.07 14.31
CA ASP A 144 12.42 1.03 14.21
C ASP A 144 12.39 1.90 12.93
N ASP A 145 11.21 2.06 12.33
CA ASP A 145 10.98 2.91 11.16
C ASP A 145 11.25 4.39 11.51
N PRO A 146 12.22 5.05 10.84
CA PRO A 146 12.57 6.43 11.17
C PRO A 146 11.56 7.46 10.65
N TRP A 147 10.71 7.11 9.68
CA TRP A 147 9.79 8.04 9.03
C TRP A 147 8.33 7.80 9.37
N VAL A 148 7.94 6.55 9.60
CA VAL A 148 6.56 6.15 9.90
C VAL A 148 6.49 5.63 11.33
N PRO A 149 6.17 6.50 12.30
CA PRO A 149 6.02 6.09 13.68
C PRO A 149 4.94 5.03 13.84
N LEU A 150 5.19 4.09 14.75
CA LEU A 150 4.38 2.90 14.96
C LEU A 150 2.94 3.20 15.44
N ASP A 151 2.66 4.42 15.94
CA ASP A 151 1.30 4.84 16.29
C ASP A 151 0.38 5.05 15.08
N ASN A 152 0.92 5.12 13.86
CA ASN A 152 0.12 5.05 12.63
C ASN A 152 -0.66 3.74 12.54
N GLN A 153 -0.19 2.63 13.14
CA GLN A 153 -0.88 1.34 13.11
C GLN A 153 -2.32 1.41 13.62
N ASN A 154 -2.61 2.34 14.55
CA ASN A 154 -3.90 2.46 15.20
C ASN A 154 -4.98 2.83 14.17
N ASP A 155 -4.69 3.76 13.27
CA ASP A 155 -5.67 4.18 12.25
C ASP A 155 -5.91 3.04 11.24
N PHE A 156 -4.87 2.27 10.87
CA PHE A 156 -5.06 1.07 10.03
C PHE A 156 -5.88 0.00 10.73
N LYS A 157 -5.69 -0.21 12.03
CA LYS A 157 -6.41 -1.20 12.82
C LYS A 157 -7.86 -0.78 13.05
N ASP A 158 -8.06 0.41 13.60
CA ASP A 158 -9.33 0.86 14.15
C ASP A 158 -10.25 1.37 13.03
N GLU A 159 -9.71 2.15 12.09
CA GLU A 159 -10.50 2.73 11.00
C GLU A 159 -10.63 1.77 9.82
N LEU A 160 -9.53 1.15 9.38
CA LEU A 160 -9.55 0.23 8.22
C LEU A 160 -9.82 -1.24 8.58
N GLY A 161 -9.85 -1.60 9.87
CA GLY A 161 -10.06 -2.99 10.29
C GLY A 161 -8.89 -3.92 9.95
N SER A 162 -7.68 -3.37 9.80
CA SER A 162 -6.52 -4.13 9.34
C SER A 162 -6.00 -5.07 10.43
N SER A 163 -5.66 -6.30 10.05
CA SER A 163 -4.78 -7.13 10.88
C SER A 163 -3.38 -6.53 10.88
N ILE A 164 -2.79 -6.33 12.06
CA ILE A 164 -1.48 -5.68 12.19
C ILE A 164 -0.37 -6.71 12.36
N ILE A 165 0.68 -6.57 11.57
CA ILE A 165 1.94 -7.31 11.67
C ILE A 165 3.04 -6.31 12.02
N ILE A 166 3.81 -6.59 13.07
CA ILE A 166 4.99 -5.80 13.44
C ILE A 166 6.22 -6.67 13.17
N GLU A 167 7.07 -6.19 12.28
CA GLU A 167 8.40 -6.73 12.01
C GLU A 167 9.43 -5.99 12.85
N HIS A 168 10.49 -6.68 13.23
CA HIS A 168 11.54 -6.12 14.07
C HIS A 168 12.75 -5.69 13.23
N ALA A 169 13.26 -4.49 13.48
CA ALA A 169 14.50 -3.98 12.88
C ALA A 169 14.53 -3.98 11.34
N LYS A 170 13.39 -3.70 10.69
CA LYS A 170 13.28 -3.60 9.22
C LYS A 170 13.40 -2.17 8.69
N ARG A 171 13.62 -1.18 9.56
CA ARG A 171 13.65 0.25 9.23
C ARG A 171 12.40 0.59 8.42
N HIS A 172 12.55 1.20 7.25
CA HIS A 172 11.43 1.52 6.36
C HIS A 172 11.20 0.49 5.24
N PHE A 173 11.62 -0.77 5.44
CA PHE A 173 11.51 -1.84 4.45
C PHE A 173 12.17 -1.50 3.10
N SER A 174 13.29 -0.77 3.15
CA SER A 174 13.99 -0.28 1.95
C SER A 174 15.21 -1.12 1.59
N ASN A 175 15.63 -1.02 0.32
CA ASN A 175 16.90 -1.59 -0.16
C ASN A 175 18.11 -1.08 0.64
N GLU A 176 18.08 0.17 1.07
CA GLU A 176 19.15 0.80 1.87
C GLU A 176 19.32 0.11 3.24
N ALA A 177 18.22 -0.37 3.80
CA ALA A 177 18.22 -1.20 5.01
C ALA A 177 18.50 -2.69 4.72
N GLY A 178 18.86 -3.05 3.48
CA GLY A 178 19.13 -4.42 3.05
C GLY A 178 17.88 -5.26 2.80
N ILE A 179 16.68 -4.66 2.82
CA ILE A 179 15.41 -5.38 2.68
C ILE A 179 15.06 -5.54 1.19
N LYS A 180 15.35 -6.71 0.66
CA LYS A 180 15.05 -7.10 -0.74
C LYS A 180 13.92 -8.12 -0.86
N GLU A 181 13.48 -8.66 0.27
CA GLU A 181 12.44 -9.68 0.35
C GLU A 181 11.52 -9.32 1.51
N LEU A 182 10.22 -9.59 1.35
CA LEU A 182 9.24 -9.33 2.40
C LEU A 182 8.22 -10.48 2.47
N PRO A 183 8.58 -11.62 3.08
CA PRO A 183 7.71 -12.78 3.21
C PRO A 183 6.35 -12.46 3.84
N ALA A 184 6.29 -11.59 4.85
CA ALA A 184 5.02 -11.20 5.48
C ALA A 184 4.01 -10.59 4.48
N ALA A 185 4.47 -9.82 3.48
CA ALA A 185 3.58 -9.28 2.45
C ALA A 185 3.09 -10.37 1.50
N LEU A 186 3.96 -11.33 1.12
CA LEU A 186 3.57 -12.48 0.32
C LEU A 186 2.53 -13.33 1.06
N ASP A 187 2.81 -13.69 2.31
CA ASP A 187 1.94 -14.54 3.13
C ASP A 187 0.57 -13.89 3.36
N ALA A 188 0.52 -12.57 3.57
CA ALA A 188 -0.73 -11.82 3.69
C ALA A 188 -1.59 -11.98 2.43
N VAL A 189 -1.03 -11.79 1.24
CA VAL A 189 -1.75 -11.95 -0.04
C VAL A 189 -2.22 -13.39 -0.22
N LEU A 190 -1.35 -14.37 0.04
CA LEU A 190 -1.69 -15.78 -0.11
C LEU A 190 -2.80 -16.20 0.85
N THR A 191 -2.81 -15.67 2.07
CA THR A 191 -3.87 -15.93 3.06
C THR A 191 -5.20 -15.36 2.59
N MET A 192 -5.23 -14.08 2.19
CA MET A 192 -6.44 -13.43 1.68
C MET A 192 -7.06 -14.17 0.48
N THR A 193 -6.21 -14.71 -0.39
CA THR A 193 -6.67 -15.43 -1.58
C THR A 193 -7.16 -16.85 -1.29
N ARG A 194 -6.62 -17.50 -0.25
CA ARG A 194 -7.02 -18.86 0.16
C ARG A 194 -8.35 -18.89 0.87
N ASP A 195 -8.59 -17.94 1.78
CA ASP A 195 -9.84 -17.88 2.55
C ASP A 195 -11.05 -17.77 1.62
N ARG A 196 -10.91 -17.03 0.51
CA ARG A 196 -11.93 -16.95 -0.54
C ARG A 196 -12.17 -18.22 -1.38
N SER A 197 -11.21 -19.14 -1.42
CA SER A 197 -11.35 -20.37 -2.22
C SER A 197 -12.14 -21.47 -1.51
N GLN A 198 -12.53 -21.23 -0.26
CA GLN A 198 -13.32 -22.16 0.57
C GLN A 198 -14.78 -21.72 0.76
N ASP A 199 -15.15 -20.55 0.24
CA ASP A 199 -16.53 -20.02 0.17
C ASP A 199 -17.16 -20.31 -1.19
#